data_AF-A0A6L9QJK2-F1
#
_entry.id   AF-A0A6L9QJK2-F1
#
_cell.length_a   1.000
_cell.length_b   1.000
_cell.length_c   1.000
_cell.angle_alpha   90.00
_cell.angle_beta   90.00
_cell.angle_gamma   90.00
#
_symmetry.space_group_name_H-M   'P 1'
#
loop_
_entity.id
_entity.type
_entity.pdbx_description
1 polymer ?
#
loop_
_entity_poly.entity_id
_entity_poly.type
_entity_poly.pdbx_seq_one_letter_code
_entity_poly.pdbx_strand_id
1 'polypeptide(L)'
;MRRIPVLALAVLLALTMSGCKVMQRISEGAYRNAVTDGVVDELKIRGIELRERPLCKSPAAATESVVRVDCTARTRSGEPVTVEGVAVDADTDRPRETYVVTVGGREVLRKDCLGLGCEHRNA
;
A
#
# COMPACT_ATOMS: atom_id res chain seq x y z
N MET A 1 -23.52 28.35 42.18
CA MET A 1 -24.24 27.86 40.98
C MET A 1 -23.47 28.16 39.69
N ARG A 2 -22.19 27.72 39.56
CA ARG A 2 -21.33 28.06 38.39
C ARG A 2 -20.59 26.85 37.81
N ARG A 3 -20.88 25.64 38.32
CA ARG A 3 -20.21 24.38 37.95
C ARG A 3 -20.97 23.54 36.91
N ILE A 4 -22.27 23.80 36.76
CA ILE A 4 -23.15 23.12 35.81
C ILE A 4 -22.80 23.44 34.33
N PRO A 5 -22.50 24.69 33.92
CA PRO A 5 -22.21 24.95 32.50
C PRO A 5 -20.85 24.39 32.06
N VAL A 6 -19.90 24.22 32.98
CA VAL A 6 -18.56 23.68 32.66
C VAL A 6 -18.62 22.17 32.37
N LEU A 7 -19.42 21.42 33.14
CA LEU A 7 -19.62 19.99 32.92
C LEU A 7 -20.37 19.71 31.61
N ALA A 8 -21.38 20.51 31.29
CA ALA A 8 -22.12 20.38 30.04
C ALA A 8 -21.23 20.63 28.82
N LEU A 9 -20.35 21.64 28.87
CA LEU A 9 -19.44 21.95 27.78
C LEU A 9 -18.38 20.86 27.56
N ALA A 10 -17.85 20.27 28.65
CA ALA A 10 -16.89 19.18 28.58
C ALA A 10 -17.49 17.90 27.95
N VAL A 11 -18.75 17.59 28.26
CA VAL A 11 -19.46 16.45 27.66
C VAL A 11 -19.74 16.68 26.18
N LEU A 12 -20.12 17.90 25.78
CA LEU A 12 -20.30 18.26 24.37
C LEU A 12 -19.00 18.18 23.56
N LEU A 13 -17.86 18.59 24.14
CA LEU A 13 -16.54 18.44 23.53
C LEU A 13 -16.07 16.98 23.43
N ALA A 14 -16.43 16.12 24.39
CA ALA A 14 -16.13 14.70 24.33
C ALA A 14 -16.93 13.98 23.22
N LEU A 15 -18.17 14.41 22.97
CA LEU A 15 -19.06 13.86 21.94
C LEU A 15 -18.64 14.23 20.50
N THR A 16 -17.88 15.31 20.29
CA THR A 16 -17.31 15.64 18.96
C THR A 16 -16.02 14.86 18.67
N MET A 17 -15.33 14.35 19.70
CA MET A 17 -14.11 13.57 19.54
C MET A 17 -14.34 12.09 19.21
N SER A 18 -15.57 11.56 19.38
CA SER A 18 -15.90 10.19 18.95
C SER A 18 -16.00 10.03 17.42
N GLY A 19 -15.92 11.11 16.65
CA GLY A 19 -15.96 11.10 15.18
C GLY A 19 -14.63 10.78 14.48
N CYS A 20 -13.52 10.68 15.21
CA CYS A 20 -12.20 10.42 14.64
C CYS A 20 -11.80 8.93 14.66
N LYS A 21 -12.73 8.03 14.32
CA LYS A 21 -12.40 6.63 13.99
C LYS A 21 -12.10 6.48 12.48
N VAL A 22 -11.40 7.45 11.91
CA VAL A 22 -10.83 7.41 10.55
C VAL A 22 -9.32 7.23 10.71
N MET A 23 -8.91 6.17 11.40
CA MET A 23 -7.50 5.87 11.65
C MET A 23 -7.27 4.42 11.23
N GLN A 24 -6.29 4.22 10.35
CA GLN A 24 -5.79 2.95 9.79
C GLN A 24 -6.60 2.30 8.65
N ARG A 25 -7.04 3.07 7.66
CA ARG A 25 -6.96 2.56 6.28
C ARG A 25 -5.86 3.34 5.58
N ILE A 26 -4.76 2.66 5.24
CA ILE A 26 -3.94 3.16 4.12
C ILE A 26 -4.93 3.31 2.99
N SER A 27 -5.17 4.54 2.52
CA SER A 27 -6.12 4.72 1.42
C SER A 27 -5.66 3.83 0.27
N GLU A 28 -6.56 3.13 -0.41
CA GLU A 28 -6.18 2.24 -1.51
C GLU A 28 -5.30 2.97 -2.54
N GLY A 29 -5.51 4.29 -2.69
CA GLY A 29 -4.64 5.18 -3.45
C GLY A 29 -3.22 5.30 -2.92
N ALA A 30 -3.03 5.49 -1.61
CA ALA A 30 -1.71 5.51 -0.99
C ALA A 30 -0.98 4.18 -1.14
N TYR A 31 -1.66 3.04 -0.92
CA TYR A 31 -1.07 1.71 -1.11
C TYR A 31 -0.63 1.50 -2.56
N ARG A 32 -1.50 1.78 -3.53
CA ARG A 32 -1.18 1.69 -4.97
C ARG A 32 0.01 2.59 -5.33
N ASN A 33 0.05 3.81 -4.82
CA ASN A 33 1.16 4.72 -5.09
C ASN A 33 2.47 4.17 -4.54
N ALA A 34 2.48 3.72 -3.28
CA ALA A 34 3.67 3.13 -2.65
C ALA A 34 4.19 1.92 -3.43
N VAL A 35 3.31 1.01 -3.85
CA VAL A 35 3.68 -0.16 -4.66
C VAL A 35 4.26 0.26 -6.01
N THR A 36 3.66 1.28 -6.63
CA THR A 36 4.14 1.79 -7.91
C THR A 36 5.54 2.39 -7.80
N ASP A 37 5.78 3.22 -6.79
CA ASP A 37 7.09 3.83 -6.52
C ASP A 37 8.14 2.76 -6.19
N GLY A 38 7.79 1.82 -5.31
CA GLY A 38 8.68 0.71 -4.94
C GLY A 38 9.05 -0.17 -6.14
N VAL A 39 8.11 -0.49 -7.03
CA VAL A 39 8.41 -1.26 -8.25
C VAL A 39 9.32 -0.49 -9.19
N VAL A 40 9.09 0.81 -9.39
CA VAL A 40 9.95 1.65 -10.24
C VAL A 40 11.39 1.63 -9.72
N ASP A 41 11.58 1.79 -8.42
CA ASP A 41 12.91 1.78 -7.80
C ASP A 41 13.58 0.40 -7.88
N GLU A 42 12.87 -0.67 -7.56
CA GLU A 42 13.41 -2.04 -7.58
C GLU A 42 13.81 -2.49 -9.00
N LEU A 43 13.01 -2.12 -10.01
CA LEU A 43 13.33 -2.43 -11.41
C LEU A 43 14.50 -1.58 -11.90
N LYS A 44 14.56 -0.29 -11.52
CA LYS A 44 15.67 0.59 -11.86
C LYS A 44 16.99 0.09 -11.27
N ILE A 45 17.01 -0.39 -10.03
CA ILE A 45 18.18 -1.01 -9.39
C ILE A 45 18.67 -2.22 -10.19
N ARG A 46 17.76 -2.95 -10.85
CA ARG A 46 18.06 -4.12 -11.69
C ARG A 46 18.39 -3.76 -13.15
N GLY A 47 18.47 -2.48 -13.49
CA GLY A 47 18.73 -2.02 -14.86
C GLY A 47 17.53 -2.15 -15.80
N ILE A 48 16.32 -2.35 -15.27
CA ILE A 48 15.09 -2.45 -16.05
C ILE A 48 14.36 -1.10 -15.98
N GLU A 49 14.43 -0.33 -17.05
CA GLU A 49 13.74 0.96 -17.14
C GLU A 49 12.31 0.80 -17.67
N LEU A 50 11.36 1.36 -16.95
CA LEU A 50 9.97 1.46 -17.39
C LEU A 50 9.78 2.66 -18.33
N ARG A 51 8.88 2.51 -19.31
CA ARG A 51 8.49 3.60 -20.21
C ARG A 51 7.70 4.67 -19.48
N GLU A 52 6.86 4.25 -18.55
CA GLU A 52 5.98 5.09 -17.76
C GLU A 52 5.71 4.44 -16.41
N ARG A 53 5.12 5.22 -15.51
CA ARG A 53 4.73 4.76 -14.18
C ARG A 53 3.67 3.64 -14.29
N PRO A 54 3.81 2.52 -13.54
CA PRO A 54 2.81 1.45 -13.55
C PRO A 54 1.37 1.92 -13.24
N LEU A 55 0.41 1.30 -13.90
CA LEU A 55 -1.02 1.50 -13.67
C LEU A 55 -1.54 0.42 -12.71
N CYS A 56 -1.87 0.80 -11.48
CA CYS A 56 -2.30 -0.13 -10.44
C CYS A 56 -3.81 -0.08 -10.18
N LYS A 57 -4.41 -1.25 -9.94
CA LYS A 57 -5.81 -1.45 -9.55
C LYS A 57 -5.88 -2.32 -8.31
N SER A 58 -6.92 -2.13 -7.49
CA SER A 58 -7.27 -3.02 -6.39
C SER A 58 -8.37 -3.97 -6.87
N PRO A 59 -8.12 -5.28 -6.98
CA PRO A 59 -9.15 -6.25 -7.35
C PRO A 59 -10.30 -6.25 -6.34
N ALA A 60 -11.54 -6.47 -6.80
CA ALA A 60 -12.75 -6.40 -5.97
C ALA A 60 -12.81 -7.43 -4.82
N ALA A 61 -11.88 -8.39 -4.77
CA ALA A 61 -11.80 -9.41 -3.72
C ALA A 61 -11.02 -8.96 -2.46
N ALA A 62 -10.85 -7.66 -2.25
CA ALA A 62 -10.25 -7.14 -1.02
C ALA A 62 -11.21 -7.36 0.16
N THR A 63 -10.67 -7.91 1.25
CA THR A 63 -11.35 -7.99 2.56
C THR A 63 -10.64 -7.05 3.53
N GLU A 64 -11.19 -6.83 4.71
CA GLU A 64 -10.53 -6.00 5.73
C GLU A 64 -9.11 -6.51 6.06
N SER A 65 -8.89 -7.83 6.06
CA SER A 65 -7.60 -8.44 6.39
C SER A 65 -6.73 -8.80 5.18
N VAL A 66 -7.27 -8.72 3.96
CA VAL A 66 -6.54 -9.08 2.73
C VAL A 66 -6.70 -7.98 1.68
N VAL A 67 -5.61 -7.30 1.36
CA VAL A 67 -5.55 -6.28 0.31
C VAL A 67 -4.75 -6.84 -0.86
N ARG A 68 -5.25 -6.63 -2.08
CA ARG A 68 -4.58 -7.04 -3.33
C ARG A 68 -4.33 -5.84 -4.21
N VAL A 69 -3.26 -5.89 -4.98
CA VAL A 69 -2.95 -4.89 -6.00
C VAL A 69 -2.38 -5.58 -7.24
N ASP A 70 -2.92 -5.19 -8.39
CA ASP A 70 -2.41 -5.62 -9.68
C ASP A 70 -1.95 -4.37 -10.42
N CYS A 71 -0.68 -4.34 -10.83
CA CYS A 71 -0.15 -3.27 -11.66
C CYS A 71 0.35 -3.78 -12.99
N THR A 72 0.20 -2.97 -14.03
CA THR A 72 0.78 -3.23 -15.35
C THR A 72 1.62 -2.05 -15.81
N ALA A 73 2.68 -2.36 -16.54
CA ALA A 73 3.54 -1.37 -17.19
C ALA A 73 4.20 -1.97 -18.43
N ARG A 74 5.07 -1.18 -19.07
CA ARG A 74 5.97 -1.65 -20.12
C ARG A 74 7.38 -1.17 -19.85
N THR A 75 8.37 -2.00 -20.16
CA THR A 75 9.77 -1.55 -20.22
C THR A 75 9.96 -0.58 -21.38
N ARG A 76 11.10 0.13 -21.41
CA ARG A 76 11.50 0.92 -22.57
C ARG A 76 11.71 0.07 -23.84
N SER A 77 12.09 -1.20 -23.70
CA SER A 77 12.17 -2.18 -24.79
C SER A 77 10.79 -2.68 -25.27
N GLY A 78 9.71 -2.33 -24.56
CA GLY A 78 8.33 -2.69 -24.91
C GLY A 78 7.82 -3.97 -24.27
N GLU A 79 8.65 -4.65 -23.48
CA GLU A 79 8.28 -5.88 -22.76
C GLU A 79 7.18 -5.59 -21.74
N PRO A 80 6.17 -6.47 -21.64
CA PRO A 80 5.12 -6.31 -20.65
C PRO A 80 5.70 -6.51 -19.25
N VAL A 81 5.26 -5.68 -18.31
CA VAL A 81 5.57 -5.81 -16.89
C VAL A 81 4.27 -6.01 -16.13
N THR A 82 4.22 -7.03 -15.27
CA THR A 82 3.11 -7.23 -14.33
C THR A 82 3.64 -7.21 -12.91
N VAL A 83 2.84 -6.68 -12.01
CA VAL A 83 3.08 -6.69 -10.57
C VAL A 83 1.84 -7.26 -9.92
N GLU A 84 2.02 -8.29 -9.11
CA GLU A 84 0.99 -8.85 -8.25
C GLU A 84 1.44 -8.65 -6.81
N GLY A 85 0.62 -7.95 -6.03
CA GLY A 85 0.87 -7.69 -4.61
C GLY A 85 -0.28 -8.18 -3.76
N VAL A 86 0.04 -8.83 -2.65
CA VAL A 86 -0.92 -9.20 -1.62
C VAL A 86 -0.40 -8.79 -0.26
N ALA A 87 -1.25 -8.14 0.53
CA ALA A 87 -1.04 -7.90 1.95
C ALA A 87 -2.08 -8.69 2.73
N VAL A 88 -1.63 -9.54 3.64
CA VAL A 88 -2.48 -10.29 4.58
C VAL A 88 -2.29 -9.76 6.00
N ASP A 89 -3.29 -9.95 6.84
CA ASP A 89 -3.39 -9.35 8.17
C ASP A 89 -3.27 -7.81 8.11
N ALA A 90 -3.84 -7.23 7.04
CA ALA A 90 -3.80 -5.79 6.74
C ALA A 90 -4.56 -4.92 7.75
N ASP A 91 -5.42 -5.53 8.55
CA ASP A 91 -6.18 -4.95 9.66
C ASP A 91 -5.40 -4.98 10.99
N THR A 92 -4.14 -5.43 10.97
CA THR A 92 -3.27 -5.51 12.15
C THR A 92 -2.08 -4.57 12.02
N ASP A 93 -1.40 -4.29 13.13
CA ASP A 93 -0.16 -3.50 13.13
C ASP A 93 1.04 -4.22 12.48
N ARG A 94 0.87 -5.48 12.04
CA ARG A 94 1.93 -6.30 11.43
C ARG A 94 1.43 -7.00 10.17
N PRO A 95 1.10 -6.26 9.11
CA PRO A 95 0.75 -6.86 7.84
C PRO A 95 1.91 -7.69 7.28
N ARG A 96 1.59 -8.79 6.60
CA ARG A 96 2.56 -9.54 5.79
C ARG A 96 2.27 -9.28 4.33
N GLU A 97 3.26 -8.75 3.63
CA GLU A 97 3.14 -8.42 2.22
C GLU A 97 3.93 -9.44 1.38
N THR A 98 3.49 -9.67 0.15
CA THR A 98 4.25 -10.40 -0.85
C THR A 98 3.98 -9.77 -2.21
N TYR A 99 5.04 -9.47 -2.93
CA TYR A 99 5.01 -8.86 -4.26
C TYR A 99 5.79 -9.73 -5.24
N VAL A 100 5.22 -9.94 -6.41
CA VAL A 100 5.82 -10.65 -7.54
C VAL A 100 5.82 -9.71 -8.73
N VAL A 101 6.98 -9.51 -9.35
CA VAL A 101 7.11 -8.73 -10.59
C VAL A 101 7.60 -9.64 -11.69
N THR A 102 6.88 -9.61 -12.82
CA THR A 102 7.31 -10.29 -14.04
C THR A 102 7.63 -9.29 -15.14
N VAL A 103 8.62 -9.61 -15.96
CA VAL A 103 8.98 -8.88 -17.18
C VAL A 103 9.04 -9.87 -18.32
N GLY A 104 8.29 -9.62 -19.39
CA GLY A 104 8.18 -10.57 -20.51
C GLY A 104 7.62 -11.94 -20.08
N GLY A 105 6.83 -11.99 -19.01
CA GLY A 105 6.29 -13.23 -18.43
C GLY A 105 7.27 -14.03 -17.57
N ARG A 106 8.47 -13.51 -17.30
CA ARG A 106 9.45 -14.13 -16.41
C ARG A 106 9.49 -13.39 -15.07
N GLU A 107 9.45 -14.11 -13.96
CA GLU A 107 9.66 -13.51 -12.64
C GLU A 107 11.07 -12.93 -12.55
N VAL A 108 11.16 -11.64 -12.22
CA VAL A 108 12.43 -10.92 -12.02
C VAL A 108 12.58 -10.43 -10.58
N LEU A 109 11.49 -10.45 -9.82
CA LEU A 109 11.44 -9.99 -8.45
C LEU A 109 10.35 -10.73 -7.66
N ARG A 110 10.73 -11.17 -6.47
CA ARG A 110 9.80 -11.55 -5.40
C ARG A 110 10.31 -10.99 -4.09
N LYS A 111 9.48 -10.21 -3.38
CA LYS A 111 9.84 -9.63 -2.07
C LYS A 111 8.62 -9.52 -1.18
N ASP A 112 8.87 -9.54 0.12
CA ASP A 112 7.84 -9.34 1.15
C ASP A 112 7.79 -7.89 1.66
N CYS A 113 8.45 -6.98 0.96
CA CYS A 113 8.46 -5.54 1.22
C CYS A 113 8.96 -4.82 -0.05
N LEU A 114 8.34 -3.69 -0.40
CA LEU A 114 8.74 -2.81 -1.50
C LEU A 114 9.02 -1.38 -1.02
N GLY A 115 10.08 -0.76 -1.56
CA GLY A 115 10.42 0.64 -1.32
C GLY A 115 11.40 0.89 -0.16
N LEU A 116 11.55 2.16 0.23
CA LEU A 116 12.61 2.66 1.11
C LEU A 116 12.49 2.21 2.58
N GLY A 117 11.31 1.77 3.02
CA GLY A 117 11.07 1.29 4.39
C GLY A 117 11.52 -0.16 4.64
N CYS A 118 12.02 -0.84 3.61
CA CYS A 118 12.44 -2.22 3.71
C CYS A 118 13.88 -2.30 4.21
N GLU A 119 14.08 -2.34 5.53
CA GLU A 119 15.35 -2.81 6.08
C GLU A 119 15.56 -4.27 5.63
N HIS A 120 16.74 -4.55 5.07
CA HIS A 120 17.14 -5.80 4.40
C HIS A 120 16.70 -7.10 5.11
N ARG A 121 15.44 -7.50 4.95
CA ARG A 121 14.89 -8.76 5.49
C ARG A 121 15.06 -9.94 4.54
N ASN A 122 16.04 -9.87 3.65
CA ASN A 122 16.46 -10.98 2.80
C ASN A 122 18.00 -10.97 2.75
N ALA A 123 18.60 -11.56 3.78
CA ALA A 123 19.95 -12.12 3.73
C ALA A 123 19.82 -13.64 3.55
#